data_AF-A0A9Q3GSX9-F1
#
_entry.id   AF-A0A9Q3GSX9-F1
#
_cell.length_a   1.000
_cell.length_b   1.000
_cell.length_c   1.000
_cell.angle_alpha   90.00
_cell.angle_beta   90.00
_cell.angle_gamma   90.00
#
_symmetry.space_group_name_H-M   'P 1'
#
loop_
_entity.id
_entity.type
_entity.pdbx_description
1 polymer ?
#
loop_
_entity_poly.entity_id
_entity_poly.type
_entity_poly.pdbx_seq_one_letter_code
_entity_poly.pdbx_strand_id
1 'polypeptide(L)'
;MRPGSDIGIFQSNMGNTYNPELSESIKLNVTNYADWEQCMRSILLIQGYYDMVTGVETIEKCKEQEKLDPDRKQIADAIISLTCDVKIASQFDHKCDLNPTLLWDSLEQFYLPKTVQNKATYLNRIFSMKLLENNLNKNLDRVQELTQNLCTLINDKSIKPSVLLDSVVASWVVINLPSEYKMIGEMWLKECKFKK
;
A
#
# COMPACT_ATOMS: atom_id res chain seq x y z
N MET A 1 23.21 48.02 40.36
CA MET A 1 21.87 47.41 40.39
C MET A 1 21.19 47.58 39.04
N ARG A 2 21.20 46.53 38.22
CA ARG A 2 20.14 46.08 37.30
C ARG A 2 20.50 44.66 36.85
N PRO A 3 19.50 43.81 36.59
CA PRO A 3 19.58 42.37 36.85
C PRO A 3 20.10 41.61 35.64
N GLY A 4 20.83 40.52 35.93
CA GLY A 4 21.24 39.53 34.95
C GLY A 4 20.02 38.87 34.34
N SER A 5 19.94 38.94 33.01
CA SER A 5 19.04 38.13 32.22
C SER A 5 19.71 36.78 31.97
N ASP A 6 19.46 35.83 32.86
CA ASP A 6 19.70 34.42 32.63
C ASP A 6 18.82 33.97 31.45
N ILE A 7 19.41 33.89 30.26
CA ILE A 7 18.83 33.16 29.15
C ILE A 7 19.05 31.69 29.46
N GLY A 8 18.09 31.12 30.20
CA GLY A 8 17.99 29.70 30.43
C GLY A 8 17.94 28.97 29.10
N ILE A 9 18.99 28.22 28.83
CA ILE A 9 19.08 27.25 27.75
C ILE A 9 17.93 26.26 27.95
N PHE A 10 16.91 26.33 27.09
CA PHE A 10 15.92 25.27 26.96
C PHE A 10 16.64 24.04 26.39
N GLN A 11 17.23 23.25 27.27
CA GLN A 11 17.53 21.85 26.98
C GLN A 11 16.18 21.14 26.85
N SER A 12 15.71 20.94 25.62
CA SER A 12 14.60 20.04 25.36
C SER A 12 15.08 18.61 25.62
N ASN A 13 14.95 18.16 26.86
CA ASN A 13 14.93 16.75 27.19
C ASN A 13 13.66 16.14 26.59
N MET A 14 13.66 15.88 25.27
CA MET A 14 12.73 14.92 24.67
C MET A 14 13.31 13.54 24.95
N GLY A 15 13.08 13.06 26.17
CA GLY A 15 13.19 11.65 26.47
C GLY A 15 12.25 10.90 25.53
N ASN A 16 12.83 10.23 24.53
CA ASN A 16 12.14 9.30 23.65
C ASN A 16 11.66 8.11 24.49
N THR A 17 10.54 8.26 25.18
CA THR A 17 9.82 7.13 25.76
C THR A 17 8.93 6.55 24.68
N TYR A 18 9.47 5.58 23.96
CA TYR A 18 8.69 4.59 23.21
C TYR A 18 7.52 4.13 24.09
N ASN A 19 6.27 4.36 23.65
CA ASN A 19 5.09 3.87 24.36
C ASN A 19 4.76 2.45 23.85
N PRO A 20 5.01 1.39 24.65
CA PRO A 20 4.78 0.01 24.21
C PRO A 20 3.31 -0.30 23.88
N GLU A 21 2.33 0.45 24.41
CA GLU A 21 0.90 0.25 24.12
C GLU A 21 0.51 0.69 22.70
N LEU A 22 1.23 1.67 22.11
CA LEU A 22 1.06 2.00 20.69
C LEU A 22 1.54 0.84 19.79
N SER A 23 2.50 0.04 20.24
CA SER A 23 3.11 -1.02 19.42
C SER A 23 2.20 -2.23 19.20
N GLU A 24 1.31 -2.56 20.14
CA GLU A 24 0.39 -3.69 19.99
C GLU A 24 -0.79 -3.39 19.07
N SER A 25 -1.33 -2.16 19.12
CA SER A 25 -2.45 -1.73 18.26
C SER A 25 -2.01 -1.41 16.82
N ILE A 26 -0.71 -1.16 16.61
CA ILE A 26 -0.12 -0.81 15.31
C ILE A 26 0.73 -1.98 14.79
N LYS A 27 0.57 -3.22 15.27
CA LYS A 27 1.34 -4.33 14.72
C LYS A 27 0.91 -4.66 13.29
N LEU A 28 1.82 -4.53 12.32
CA LEU A 28 1.63 -4.94 10.94
C LEU A 28 1.37 -6.44 10.91
N ASN A 29 0.27 -6.81 10.27
CA ASN A 29 -0.13 -8.17 10.00
C ASN A 29 -0.49 -8.31 8.51
N VAL A 30 -1.13 -9.42 8.16
CA VAL A 30 -1.43 -9.75 6.76
C VAL A 30 -2.48 -8.83 6.12
N THR A 31 -3.33 -8.17 6.94
CA THR A 31 -4.53 -7.48 6.45
C THR A 31 -4.56 -5.97 6.71
N ASN A 32 -3.74 -5.44 7.62
CA ASN A 32 -3.82 -4.04 8.06
C ASN A 32 -2.74 -3.12 7.48
N TYR A 33 -2.09 -3.51 6.37
CA TYR A 33 -0.96 -2.74 5.83
C TYR A 33 -1.27 -1.26 5.58
N ALA A 34 -2.44 -0.91 5.03
CA ALA A 34 -2.79 0.49 4.76
C ALA A 34 -2.90 1.33 6.03
N ASP A 35 -3.57 0.80 7.07
CA ASP A 35 -3.70 1.48 8.36
C ASP A 35 -2.34 1.59 9.07
N TRP A 36 -1.55 0.52 8.97
CA TRP A 36 -0.18 0.48 9.49
C TRP A 36 0.72 1.52 8.80
N GLU A 37 0.70 1.57 7.47
CA GLU A 37 1.53 2.47 6.66
C GLU A 37 1.23 3.93 7.01
N GLN A 38 -0.05 4.29 7.15
CA GLN A 38 -0.46 5.63 7.56
C GLN A 38 0.04 6.00 8.97
N CYS A 39 -0.08 5.09 9.92
CA CYS A 39 0.44 5.27 11.27
C CYS A 39 1.96 5.41 11.29
N MET A 40 2.66 4.53 10.57
CA MET A 40 4.12 4.53 10.49
C MET A 40 4.68 5.75 9.79
N ARG A 41 4.05 6.20 8.71
CA ARG A 41 4.39 7.47 8.06
C ARG A 41 4.33 8.62 9.06
N SER A 42 3.30 8.67 9.90
CA SER A 42 3.15 9.71 10.93
C SER A 42 4.24 9.62 12.00
N ILE A 43 4.56 8.41 12.48
CA ILE A 43 5.63 8.17 13.46
C ILE A 43 6.99 8.60 12.88
N LEU A 44 7.31 8.16 11.67
CA LEU A 44 8.58 8.46 11.01
C LEU A 44 8.72 9.96 10.69
N LEU A 45 7.63 10.65 10.37
CA LEU A 45 7.63 12.11 10.16
C LEU A 45 7.93 12.86 11.45
N ILE A 46 7.26 12.50 12.55
CA ILE A 46 7.45 13.12 13.87
C ILE A 46 8.89 12.90 14.36
N GLN A 47 9.43 11.71 14.13
CA GLN A 47 10.80 11.35 14.52
C GLN A 47 11.86 11.84 13.52
N GLY A 48 11.47 12.45 12.40
CA GLY A 48 12.40 13.02 11.41
C GLY A 48 13.10 11.99 10.50
N TYR A 49 12.62 10.75 10.46
CA TYR A 49 13.23 9.65 9.70
C TYR A 49 12.55 9.38 8.34
N TYR A 50 11.37 9.94 8.08
CA TYR A 50 10.56 9.59 6.91
C TYR A 50 11.26 9.80 5.55
N ASP A 51 11.93 10.94 5.36
CA ASP A 51 12.61 11.24 4.10
C ASP A 51 13.75 10.26 3.80
N MET A 52 14.47 9.84 4.85
CA MET A 52 15.52 8.81 4.75
C MET A 52 14.90 7.46 4.40
N VAL A 53 13.85 7.05 5.12
CA VAL A 53 13.19 5.74 4.92
C VAL A 53 12.60 5.64 3.52
N THR A 54 12.09 6.72 2.95
CA THR A 54 11.54 6.74 1.58
C THR A 54 12.58 7.04 0.50
N GLY A 55 13.84 7.25 0.86
CA GLY A 55 14.93 7.52 -0.07
C GLY A 55 14.86 8.88 -0.79
N VAL A 56 14.02 9.81 -0.32
CA VAL A 56 13.86 11.15 -0.91
C VAL A 56 14.78 12.20 -0.29
N GLU A 57 15.50 11.85 0.78
CA GLU A 57 16.45 12.73 1.43
C GLU A 57 17.65 13.04 0.52
N THR A 58 18.07 14.31 0.48
CA THR A 58 19.26 14.71 -0.30
C THR A 58 20.54 14.20 0.35
N ILE A 59 21.59 14.02 -0.46
CA ILE A 59 22.90 13.54 0.01
C ILE A 59 23.49 14.50 1.05
N GLU A 60 23.30 15.81 0.87
CA GLU A 60 23.78 16.84 1.80
C GLU A 60 23.07 16.72 3.16
N LYS A 61 21.74 16.63 3.15
CA LYS A 61 20.93 16.50 4.38
C LYS A 61 21.22 15.18 5.10
N CYS A 62 21.41 14.09 4.34
CA CYS A 62 21.79 12.79 4.89
C CYS A 62 23.13 12.88 5.64
N LYS A 63 24.17 13.49 5.06
CA LYS A 63 25.48 13.66 5.71
C LYS A 63 25.44 14.55 6.94
N GLU A 64 24.62 15.60 6.92
CA GLU A 64 24.44 16.48 8.08
C GLU A 64 23.75 15.76 9.24
N GLN A 65 22.69 15.02 8.94
CA GLN A 65 21.93 14.27 9.93
C GLN A 65 22.70 13.07 10.47
N GLU A 66 23.49 12.36 9.65
CA GLU A 66 24.36 11.26 10.12
C GLU A 66 25.45 11.74 11.10
N LYS A 67 25.86 13.00 11.03
CA LYS A 67 26.77 13.59 12.05
C LYS A 67 26.06 13.91 13.35
N LEU A 68 24.80 14.33 13.27
CA LEU A 68 23.97 14.70 14.42
C LEU A 68 23.48 13.46 15.17
N ASP A 69 23.07 12.45 14.41
CA ASP A 69 22.54 11.17 14.88
C ASP A 69 23.11 10.02 14.03
N PRO A 70 24.25 9.45 14.45
CA PRO A 70 24.90 8.33 13.77
C PRO A 70 24.05 7.06 13.73
N ASP A 71 23.15 6.88 14.71
CA ASP A 71 22.38 5.65 14.91
C ASP A 71 21.00 5.72 14.25
N ARG A 72 20.62 6.85 13.64
CA ARG A 72 19.30 7.10 13.04
C ARG A 72 18.79 5.99 12.12
N LYS A 73 19.69 5.32 11.37
CA LYS A 73 19.31 4.21 10.48
C LYS A 73 18.88 2.98 11.26
N GLN A 74 19.62 2.65 12.31
CA GLN A 74 19.33 1.53 13.20
C GLN A 74 18.06 1.81 14.02
N ILE A 75 17.87 3.07 14.44
CA ILE A 75 16.65 3.50 15.15
C ILE A 75 15.43 3.38 14.22
N ALA A 76 15.52 3.90 12.98
CA ALA A 76 14.43 3.81 12.02
C ALA A 76 14.09 2.35 11.65
N ASP A 77 15.12 1.51 11.45
CA ASP A 77 14.95 0.07 11.20
C ASP A 77 14.25 -0.60 12.39
N ALA A 78 14.71 -0.36 13.62
CA ALA A 78 14.10 -0.90 14.82
C ALA A 78 12.64 -0.46 14.99
N ILE A 79 12.31 0.81 14.69
CA ILE A 79 10.93 1.32 14.75
C ILE A 79 10.02 0.57 13.77
N ILE A 80 10.47 0.37 12.52
CA ILE A 80 9.70 -0.37 11.51
C ILE A 80 9.58 -1.85 11.91
N SER A 81 10.67 -2.46 12.36
CA SER A 81 10.73 -3.87 12.74
C SER A 81 9.90 -4.20 13.98
N LEU A 82 9.92 -3.35 15.01
CA LEU A 82 9.13 -3.55 16.25
C LEU A 82 7.63 -3.42 16.03
N THR A 83 7.23 -2.67 15.01
CA THR A 83 5.82 -2.54 14.62
C THR A 83 5.39 -3.61 13.63
N CYS A 84 6.24 -4.59 13.31
CA CYS A 84 5.85 -5.77 12.54
C CYS A 84 5.49 -6.96 13.44
N ASP A 85 4.57 -7.82 12.99
CA ASP A 85 4.45 -9.15 13.59
C ASP A 85 5.79 -9.91 13.49
N VAL A 86 6.09 -10.74 14.48
CA VAL A 86 7.37 -11.48 14.59
C VAL A 86 7.64 -12.31 13.33
N LYS A 87 6.59 -12.86 12.69
CA LYS A 87 6.72 -13.66 11.46
C LYS A 87 7.05 -12.80 10.24
N ILE A 88 6.59 -11.56 10.21
CA ILE A 88 6.88 -10.61 9.13
C ILE A 88 8.28 -10.05 9.32
N ALA A 89 8.63 -9.61 10.54
CA ALA A 89 9.96 -9.09 10.86
C ALA A 89 11.06 -10.12 10.48
N SER A 90 10.90 -11.38 10.89
CA SER A 90 11.87 -12.44 10.56
C SER A 90 12.00 -12.77 9.07
N GLN A 91 10.99 -12.45 8.25
CA GLN A 91 11.04 -12.69 6.81
C GLN A 91 11.96 -11.71 6.06
N PHE A 92 12.15 -10.51 6.61
CA PHE A 92 12.92 -9.43 5.97
C PHE A 92 14.26 -9.14 6.67
N ASP A 93 14.44 -9.65 7.89
CA ASP A 93 15.63 -9.49 8.74
C ASP A 93 16.95 -9.75 7.98
N HIS A 94 17.05 -10.87 7.26
CA HIS A 94 18.27 -11.24 6.53
C HIS A 94 18.46 -10.49 5.20
N LYS A 95 17.42 -9.82 4.69
CA LYS A 95 17.42 -9.19 3.36
C LYS A 95 17.74 -7.70 3.41
N CYS A 96 17.49 -7.06 4.55
CA CYS A 96 17.55 -5.61 4.65
C CYS A 96 18.83 -5.11 5.32
N ASP A 97 19.59 -5.95 6.04
CA ASP A 97 20.91 -5.63 6.61
C ASP A 97 20.94 -4.25 7.31
N LEU A 98 19.96 -3.98 8.18
CA LEU A 98 19.77 -2.71 8.90
C LEU A 98 19.56 -1.47 8.00
N ASN A 99 19.07 -1.68 6.77
CA ASN A 99 18.71 -0.62 5.86
C ASN A 99 17.20 -0.37 5.91
N PRO A 100 16.75 0.70 6.60
CA PRO A 100 15.34 0.97 6.78
C PRO A 100 14.63 1.34 5.46
N THR A 101 15.36 1.87 4.48
CA THR A 101 14.84 2.14 3.13
C THR A 101 14.52 0.83 2.41
N LEU A 102 15.45 -0.13 2.43
CA LEU A 102 15.22 -1.45 1.82
C LEU A 102 14.09 -2.21 2.53
N LEU A 103 13.98 -2.07 3.86
CA LEU A 103 12.90 -2.68 4.62
C LEU A 103 11.54 -2.07 4.25
N TRP A 104 11.44 -0.75 4.20
CA TRP A 104 10.22 -0.04 3.79
C TRP A 104 9.78 -0.43 2.38
N ASP A 105 10.69 -0.38 1.40
CA ASP A 105 10.42 -0.76 0.03
C ASP A 105 10.01 -2.24 -0.08
N SER A 106 10.65 -3.12 0.69
CA SER A 106 10.33 -4.55 0.69
C SER A 106 8.94 -4.83 1.26
N LEU A 107 8.55 -4.11 2.31
CA LEU A 107 7.20 -4.20 2.88
C LEU A 107 6.17 -3.65 1.90
N GLU A 108 6.42 -2.49 1.29
CA GLU A 108 5.55 -1.93 0.27
C GLU A 108 5.38 -2.88 -0.91
N GLN A 109 6.47 -3.40 -1.48
CA GLN A 109 6.41 -4.36 -2.58
C GLN A 109 5.74 -5.69 -2.17
N PHE A 110 5.83 -6.09 -0.91
CA PHE A 110 5.18 -7.32 -0.44
C PHE A 110 3.67 -7.14 -0.28
N TYR A 111 3.23 -5.98 0.24
CA TYR A 111 1.84 -5.74 0.63
C TYR A 111 1.00 -5.03 -0.43
N LEU A 112 1.59 -4.11 -1.19
CA LEU A 112 0.91 -3.35 -2.23
C LEU A 112 0.26 -4.28 -3.29
N PRO A 113 0.86 -5.43 -3.68
CA PRO A 113 0.21 -6.41 -4.56
C PRO A 113 -0.81 -7.33 -3.86
N LYS A 114 -0.77 -7.46 -2.52
CA LYS A 114 -1.28 -8.65 -1.82
C LYS A 114 -2.51 -8.50 -0.96
N THR A 115 -3.01 -7.32 -0.61
CA THR A 115 -4.18 -7.35 0.28
C THR A 115 -5.40 -7.95 -0.45
N VAL A 116 -5.96 -9.02 0.10
CA VAL A 116 -7.23 -9.62 -0.35
C VAL A 116 -8.33 -8.56 -0.37
N GLN A 117 -8.22 -7.58 0.53
CA GLN A 117 -9.05 -6.39 0.58
C GLN A 117 -8.92 -5.54 -0.68
N ASN A 118 -7.71 -5.24 -1.17
CA ASN A 118 -7.52 -4.53 -2.43
C ASN A 118 -8.10 -5.32 -3.61
N LYS A 119 -7.82 -6.63 -3.68
CA LYS A 119 -8.37 -7.51 -4.73
C LYS A 119 -9.91 -7.56 -4.70
N ALA A 120 -10.49 -7.71 -3.51
CA ALA A 120 -11.93 -7.68 -3.27
C ALA A 120 -12.54 -6.29 -3.54
N THR A 121 -11.83 -5.20 -3.25
CA THR A 121 -12.24 -3.83 -3.58
C THR A 121 -12.30 -3.62 -5.09
N TYR A 122 -11.31 -4.10 -5.85
CA TYR A 122 -11.36 -4.04 -7.32
C TYR A 122 -12.50 -4.91 -7.88
N LEU A 123 -12.68 -6.14 -7.38
CA LEU A 123 -13.81 -6.99 -7.76
C LEU A 123 -15.16 -6.34 -7.42
N ASN A 124 -15.30 -5.77 -6.23
CA ASN A 124 -16.52 -5.05 -5.81
C ASN A 124 -16.77 -3.82 -6.69
N ARG A 125 -15.73 -3.07 -7.04
CA ARG A 125 -15.87 -1.89 -7.93
C ARG A 125 -16.28 -2.30 -9.35
N ILE A 126 -15.75 -3.40 -9.87
CA ILE A 126 -16.16 -3.95 -11.17
C ILE A 126 -17.61 -4.40 -11.10
N PHE A 127 -17.96 -5.30 -10.17
CA PHE A 127 -19.28 -5.95 -10.15
C PHE A 127 -20.41 -5.10 -9.57
N SER A 128 -20.11 -3.98 -8.92
CA SER A 128 -21.12 -3.00 -8.46
C SER A 128 -21.28 -1.83 -9.43
N MET A 129 -20.52 -1.78 -10.53
CA MET A 129 -20.61 -0.66 -11.47
C MET A 129 -21.94 -0.70 -12.22
N LYS A 130 -22.61 0.46 -12.32
CA LYS A 130 -23.82 0.57 -13.13
C LYS A 130 -23.44 1.02 -14.53
N LEU A 131 -23.65 0.16 -15.52
CA LEU A 131 -23.44 0.51 -16.92
C LEU A 131 -24.59 1.40 -17.38
N LEU A 132 -24.32 2.71 -17.48
CA LEU A 132 -25.26 3.71 -17.96
C LEU A 132 -25.10 3.91 -19.46
N GLU A 133 -26.22 4.06 -20.15
CA GLU A 133 -26.33 4.23 -21.60
C GLU A 133 -25.59 5.48 -22.10
N ASN A 134 -25.87 6.63 -21.49
CA ASN A 134 -25.27 7.93 -21.83
C ASN A 134 -23.75 8.01 -21.58
N ASN A 135 -23.15 6.99 -20.96
CA ASN A 135 -21.74 6.97 -20.63
C ASN A 135 -21.11 5.58 -20.82
N LEU A 136 -21.71 4.74 -21.67
CA LEU A 136 -21.37 3.32 -21.77
C LEU A 136 -19.89 3.11 -22.11
N ASN A 137 -19.34 3.84 -23.09
CA ASN A 137 -17.94 3.72 -23.47
C ASN A 137 -16.99 4.04 -22.31
N LYS A 138 -17.24 5.12 -21.55
CA LYS A 138 -16.40 5.45 -20.38
C LYS A 138 -16.56 4.42 -19.26
N ASN A 139 -17.74 3.83 -19.10
CA ASN A 139 -17.96 2.76 -18.13
C ASN A 139 -17.17 1.51 -18.54
N LEU A 140 -17.14 1.16 -19.83
CA LEU A 140 -16.38 0.02 -20.35
C LEU A 140 -14.86 0.24 -20.24
N ASP A 141 -14.37 1.44 -20.60
CA ASP A 141 -12.97 1.83 -20.41
C ASP A 141 -12.57 1.69 -18.94
N ARG A 142 -13.43 2.13 -18.03
CA ARG A 142 -13.19 2.05 -16.59
C ARG A 142 -13.21 0.61 -16.08
N VAL A 143 -14.12 -0.25 -16.57
CA VAL A 143 -14.12 -1.68 -16.25
C VAL A 143 -12.82 -2.33 -16.72
N GLN A 144 -12.37 -2.04 -17.94
CA GLN A 144 -11.12 -2.56 -18.48
C GLN A 144 -9.91 -2.13 -17.64
N GLU A 145 -9.84 -0.85 -17.27
CA GLU A 145 -8.77 -0.31 -16.42
C GLU A 145 -8.74 -1.01 -15.04
N LEU A 146 -9.90 -1.17 -14.40
CA LEU A 146 -10.01 -1.85 -13.10
C LEU A 146 -9.61 -3.33 -13.21
N THR A 147 -9.97 -4.01 -14.31
CA THR A 147 -9.58 -5.40 -14.56
C THR A 147 -8.08 -5.52 -14.82
N GLN A 148 -7.47 -4.62 -15.60
CA GLN A 148 -6.04 -4.60 -15.83
C GLN A 148 -5.28 -4.41 -14.51
N ASN A 149 -5.73 -3.47 -13.66
CA ASN A 149 -5.17 -3.23 -12.33
C ASN A 149 -5.37 -4.43 -11.39
N LEU A 150 -6.51 -5.11 -11.44
CA LEU A 150 -6.71 -6.35 -10.69
C LEU A 150 -5.78 -7.47 -11.20
N CYS A 151 -5.59 -7.57 -12.52
CA CYS A 151 -4.69 -8.52 -13.13
C CYS A 151 -3.23 -8.29 -12.69
N THR A 152 -2.76 -7.04 -12.64
CA THR A 152 -1.40 -6.73 -12.15
C THR A 152 -1.22 -7.09 -10.67
N LEU A 153 -2.27 -6.95 -9.85
CA LEU A 153 -2.28 -7.39 -8.44
C LEU A 153 -2.32 -8.92 -8.26
N ILE A 154 -2.85 -9.65 -9.25
CA ILE A 154 -2.94 -11.12 -9.24
C ILE A 154 -1.65 -11.76 -9.80
N ASN A 155 -0.90 -11.03 -10.62
CA ASN A 155 0.25 -11.52 -11.39
C ASN A 155 1.51 -11.72 -10.52
N ASP A 156 1.50 -12.74 -9.65
CA ASP A 156 2.72 -13.41 -9.20
C ASP A 156 3.31 -14.16 -10.40
N LYS A 157 4.63 -14.22 -10.55
CA LYS A 157 5.36 -14.61 -11.79
C LYS A 157 5.05 -16.02 -12.35
N SER A 158 4.08 -16.74 -11.82
CA SER A 158 3.67 -18.11 -12.18
C SER A 158 2.33 -18.21 -12.91
N ILE A 159 1.50 -17.16 -12.99
CA ILE A 159 0.14 -17.25 -13.57
C ILE A 159 -0.13 -16.07 -14.51
N LYS A 160 -0.10 -16.32 -15.83
CA LYS A 160 -0.59 -15.36 -16.85
C LYS A 160 -1.97 -14.82 -16.43
N PRO A 161 -2.33 -13.55 -16.76
CA PRO A 161 -3.65 -12.99 -16.45
C PRO A 161 -4.70 -14.04 -16.77
N SER A 162 -5.38 -14.54 -15.73
CA SER A 162 -6.15 -15.76 -15.91
C SER A 162 -7.22 -15.43 -16.94
N VAL A 163 -7.17 -16.09 -18.10
CA VAL A 163 -8.20 -16.00 -19.15
C VAL A 163 -9.61 -16.13 -18.52
N LEU A 164 -9.70 -16.83 -17.39
CA LEU A 164 -10.86 -16.93 -16.53
C LEU A 164 -11.36 -15.57 -15.98
N LEU A 165 -10.52 -14.72 -15.42
CA LEU A 165 -10.92 -13.42 -14.87
C LEU A 165 -11.45 -12.49 -15.97
N ASP A 166 -10.73 -12.41 -17.10
CA ASP A 166 -11.20 -11.64 -18.26
C ASP A 166 -12.55 -12.17 -18.76
N SER A 167 -12.72 -13.50 -18.80
CA SER A 167 -13.98 -14.13 -19.18
C SER A 167 -15.12 -13.85 -18.19
N VAL A 168 -14.84 -13.84 -16.89
CA VAL A 168 -15.84 -13.54 -15.84
C VAL A 168 -16.26 -12.07 -15.91
N VAL A 169 -15.32 -11.15 -16.06
CA VAL A 169 -15.63 -9.72 -16.20
C VAL A 169 -16.40 -9.47 -17.50
N ALA A 170 -15.98 -10.03 -18.63
CA ALA A 170 -16.69 -9.91 -19.89
C ALA A 170 -18.13 -10.45 -19.79
N SER A 171 -18.31 -11.60 -19.13
CA SER A 171 -19.65 -12.18 -18.90
C SER A 171 -20.51 -11.28 -18.03
N TRP A 172 -19.96 -10.70 -16.96
CA TRP A 172 -20.69 -9.76 -16.12
C TRP A 172 -21.08 -8.49 -16.88
N VAL A 173 -20.20 -7.94 -17.71
CA VAL A 173 -20.49 -6.76 -18.56
C VAL A 173 -21.67 -7.06 -19.46
N VAL A 174 -21.63 -8.19 -20.18
CA VAL A 174 -22.69 -8.59 -21.12
C VAL A 174 -24.05 -8.75 -20.42
N ILE A 175 -24.08 -9.31 -19.20
CA ILE A 175 -25.30 -9.48 -18.41
C ILE A 175 -25.88 -8.15 -17.93
N ASN A 176 -25.03 -7.17 -17.63
CA ASN A 176 -25.41 -5.90 -17.01
C ASN A 176 -25.47 -4.71 -17.99
N LEU A 177 -25.43 -4.98 -19.30
CA LEU A 177 -25.61 -3.95 -20.32
C LEU A 177 -26.97 -3.23 -20.17
N PRO A 178 -27.05 -1.94 -20.54
CA PRO A 178 -28.32 -1.21 -20.59
C PRO A 178 -29.36 -1.94 -21.46
N SER A 179 -30.65 -1.72 -21.19
CA SER A 179 -31.77 -2.39 -21.86
C SER A 179 -31.70 -2.35 -23.39
N GLU A 180 -31.18 -1.27 -23.95
CA GLU A 180 -31.03 -1.07 -25.39
C GLU A 180 -29.99 -2.00 -26.02
N TYR A 181 -29.00 -2.44 -25.25
CA TYR A 181 -27.92 -3.34 -25.69
C TYR A 181 -28.13 -4.78 -25.19
N LYS A 182 -29.14 -5.01 -24.36
CA LYS A 182 -29.42 -6.31 -23.72
C LYS A 182 -29.68 -7.42 -24.74
N MET A 183 -30.38 -7.11 -25.83
CA MET A 183 -30.68 -8.09 -26.89
C MET A 183 -29.40 -8.58 -27.59
N ILE A 184 -28.42 -7.68 -27.80
CA ILE A 184 -27.11 -8.02 -28.36
C ILE A 184 -26.35 -8.90 -27.37
N GLY A 185 -26.33 -8.53 -26.09
CA GLY A 185 -25.68 -9.34 -25.05
C GLY A 185 -26.25 -10.75 -24.93
N GLU A 186 -27.57 -10.89 -24.98
CA GLU A 186 -28.26 -12.19 -24.96
C GLU A 186 -27.96 -13.05 -26.20
N MET A 187 -27.83 -12.44 -27.39
CA MET A 187 -27.41 -13.14 -28.60
C MET A 187 -25.99 -13.70 -28.46
N TRP A 188 -25.03 -12.89 -27.99
CA TRP A 188 -23.65 -13.32 -27.78
C TRP A 188 -23.54 -14.45 -26.75
N LEU A 189 -24.28 -14.38 -25.65
CA LEU A 189 -24.30 -15.46 -24.65
C LEU A 189 -24.86 -16.78 -25.21
N LYS A 190 -25.85 -16.71 -26.10
CA LYS A 190 -26.40 -17.90 -26.77
C LYS A 190 -25.37 -18.50 -27.73
N GLU A 191 -24.73 -17.71 -28.58
CA GLU A 191 -23.70 -18.20 -29.51
C GLU A 191 -22.53 -18.88 -28.77
N CYS A 192 -22.09 -18.33 -27.64
CA CYS A 192 -21.04 -18.94 -26.82
C CYS A 192 -21.44 -20.31 -26.24
N LYS A 193 -22.73 -20.55 -25.95
CA LYS A 193 -23.21 -21.85 -25.47
C LYS A 193 -23.27 -22.92 -26.57
N PHE A 194 -23.30 -22.52 -27.85
CA PHE A 194 -23.34 -23.43 -28.99
C PHE A 194 -21.95 -23.80 -29.54
N LYS A 195 -20.89 -23.10 -29.11
CA LYS A 195 -19.49 -23.51 -29.35
C LYS A 195 -19.03 -24.46 -28.25
N LYS A 196 -19.50 -25.71 -28.28
CA LYS A 196 -18.94 -26.83 -27.51
C LYS A 196 -18.20 -27.78 -28.44
#